data_AF-A0A5N5SYS9-F1
#
_entry.id   AF-A0A5N5SYS9-F1
#
_cell.length_a   1.000
_cell.length_b   1.000
_cell.length_c   1.000
_cell.angle_alpha   90.00
_cell.angle_beta   90.00
_cell.angle_gamma   90.00
#
_symmetry.space_group_name_H-M   'P 1'
#
loop_
_entity.id
_entity.type
_entity.pdbx_description
1 polymer ?
#
loop_
_entity_poly.entity_id
_entity_poly.type
_entity_poly.pdbx_seq_one_letter_code
_entity_poly.pdbx_strand_id
1 'polypeptide(L)'
;MFDLIINSSGDLVAELPFTLMHPKPEEEPELPTRASAQSSSAQDTNPSVDTNLIELDPDGTQVVSNPDDDIIFEDFARLRLKGEAES
;
A
#
# COMPACT_ATOMS: atom_id res chain seq x y z
N MET A 1 25.26 -12.83 15.70
CA MET A 1 26.70 -12.80 16.07
C MET A 1 27.18 -11.40 15.75
N PHE A 2 27.88 -10.74 16.67
CA PHE A 2 28.47 -9.42 16.42
C PHE A 2 29.84 -9.66 15.78
N ASP A 3 30.18 -8.88 14.76
CA ASP A 3 31.52 -8.91 14.20
C ASP A 3 32.38 -7.90 14.96
N LEU A 4 33.43 -8.42 15.59
CA LEU A 4 34.35 -7.66 16.43
C LEU A 4 35.63 -7.37 15.63
N ILE A 5 35.94 -6.09 15.43
CA ILE A 5 37.08 -5.63 14.65
C ILE A 5 38.07 -4.91 15.58
N ILE A 6 39.34 -5.32 15.51
CA ILE A 6 40.44 -4.70 16.24
C ILE A 6 41.37 -4.04 15.23
N ASN A 7 41.54 -2.72 15.33
CA ASN A 7 42.44 -1.94 14.49
C ASN A 7 43.82 -1.78 15.14
N SER A 8 44.82 -1.44 14.33
CA SER A 8 46.23 -1.38 14.74
C SER A 8 46.55 -0.32 15.82
N SER A 9 45.65 0.64 16.05
CA SER A 9 45.72 1.61 17.17
C SER A 9 45.29 1.01 18.52
N GLY A 10 44.69 -0.18 18.52
CA GLY A 10 44.12 -0.82 19.71
C GLY A 10 42.66 -0.46 20.00
N ASP A 11 41.99 0.28 19.10
CA ASP A 11 40.55 0.52 19.25
C ASP A 11 39.75 -0.76 18.97
N LEU A 12 38.57 -0.85 19.59
CA LEU A 12 37.66 -1.97 19.45
C LEU A 12 36.34 -1.47 18.88
N VAL A 13 35.96 -1.98 17.72
CA VAL A 13 34.67 -1.65 17.08
C VAL A 13 33.85 -2.93 16.93
N ALA A 14 32.55 -2.82 17.21
CA ALA A 14 31.60 -3.90 17.00
C ALA A 14 30.56 -3.47 15.96
N GLU A 15 30.31 -4.33 14.99
CA GLU A 15 29.26 -4.12 13.98
C GLU A 15 28.06 -5.02 14.27
N LEU A 16 26.85 -4.44 14.20
CA LEU A 16 25.60 -5.16 14.36
C LEU A 16 24.79 -5.07 13.06
N PRO A 17 24.46 -6.21 12.42
CA PRO A 17 23.55 -6.20 11.29
C PRO A 17 22.14 -5.83 11.75
N PHE A 18 21.49 -4.91 11.04
CA PHE A 18 20.07 -4.60 11.21
C PHE A 18 19.37 -4.51 9.86
N THR A 19 18.06 -4.71 9.87
CA THR A 19 17.19 -4.42 8.72
C THR A 19 16.43 -3.14 9.02
N LEU A 20 16.55 -2.14 8.14
CA LEU A 20 15.70 -0.95 8.17
C LEU A 20 14.49 -1.18 7.27
N MET A 21 13.29 -1.07 7.81
CA MET A 21 12.04 -1.22 7.05
C MET A 21 11.25 0.08 7.10
N HIS A 22 10.40 0.30 6.10
CA HIS A 22 9.34 1.30 6.22
C HIS A 22 8.42 0.95 7.40
N PRO A 23 7.80 1.96 8.06
CA PRO A 23 6.77 1.70 9.07
C PRO A 23 5.68 0.78 8.52
N LYS A 24 5.06 -0.01 9.41
CA LYS A 24 3.90 -0.78 9.02
C LYS A 24 2.80 0.18 8.51
N PRO A 25 2.12 -0.14 7.39
CA PRO A 25 0.97 0.64 6.94
C PRO A 25 -0.08 0.80 8.03
N GLU A 26 -0.89 1.85 7.93
CA GLU A 26 -2.06 2.01 8.79
C GLU A 26 -3.00 0.81 8.60
N GLU A 27 -3.69 0.42 9.68
CA GLU A 27 -4.71 -0.62 9.59
C GLU A 27 -5.83 -0.11 8.69
N GLU A 28 -6.15 -0.88 7.66
CA GLU A 28 -7.23 -0.52 6.75
C GLU A 28 -8.52 -0.44 7.59
N PRO A 29 -9.28 0.67 7.50
CA PRO A 29 -10.53 0.76 8.23
C PRO A 29 -11.39 -0.46 7.88
N GLU A 30 -12.12 -1.00 8.85
CA GLU A 30 -13.09 -2.06 8.58
C GLU A 30 -14.11 -1.51 7.58
N LEU A 31 -13.84 -1.72 6.29
CA LEU A 31 -14.83 -1.55 5.25
C LEU A 31 -16.00 -2.42 5.68
N PRO A 32 -17.23 -1.88 5.71
CA PRO A 32 -18.38 -2.67 6.12
C PRO A 32 -18.36 -3.94 5.28
N THR A 33 -18.11 -5.08 5.93
CA THR A 33 -18.24 -6.39 5.33
C THR A 33 -19.60 -6.38 4.67
N ARG A 34 -19.65 -6.31 3.33
CA ARG A 34 -20.84 -6.66 2.57
C ARG A 34 -21.16 -8.05 3.08
N ALA A 35 -22.19 -8.15 3.91
CA ALA A 35 -22.53 -9.37 4.62
C ALA A 35 -22.53 -10.48 3.57
N SER A 36 -21.52 -11.34 3.64
CA SER A 36 -21.50 -12.58 2.89
C SER A 36 -22.75 -13.30 3.36
N ALA A 37 -23.79 -13.27 2.54
CA ALA A 37 -24.98 -14.04 2.77
C ALA A 37 -24.53 -15.50 2.77
N GLN A 38 -24.25 -16.03 3.96
CA GLN A 38 -24.13 -17.45 4.19
C GLN A 38 -25.45 -18.08 3.77
N SER A 39 -25.47 -18.69 2.60
CA SER A 39 -26.37 -19.79 2.30
C SER A 39 -25.51 -21.01 1.98
N SER A 40 -25.38 -21.86 2.99
CA SER A 40 -24.96 -23.24 2.88
C SER A 40 -25.79 -23.98 1.83
N SER A 41 -25.17 -24.44 0.75
CA SER A 41 -25.36 -25.78 0.17
C SER A 41 -24.70 -25.84 -1.20
N ALA A 42 -24.08 -26.97 -1.49
CA ALA A 42 -23.44 -27.29 -2.75
C ALA A 42 -24.32 -26.92 -3.95
N GLN A 43 -23.86 -26.00 -4.79
CA GLN A 43 -24.21 -25.95 -6.21
C GLN A 43 -23.21 -25.08 -6.97
N ASP A 44 -22.60 -25.70 -7.99
CA ASP A 44 -21.82 -25.08 -9.05
C ASP A 44 -22.55 -23.88 -9.64
N THR A 45 -22.14 -22.68 -9.27
CA THR A 45 -22.29 -21.48 -10.11
C THR A 45 -21.23 -20.49 -9.64
N ASN A 46 -20.14 -20.37 -10.40
CA ASN A 46 -19.31 -19.18 -10.32
C ASN A 46 -20.25 -17.98 -10.58
N PRO A 47 -20.51 -17.06 -9.64
CA PRO A 47 -21.00 -15.78 -10.07
C PRO A 47 -19.85 -15.19 -10.88
N SER A 48 -20.03 -15.13 -12.20
CA SER A 48 -19.19 -14.27 -13.04
C SER A 48 -19.19 -12.93 -12.36
N VAL A 49 -18.11 -12.59 -11.66
CA VAL A 49 -17.93 -11.28 -11.04
C VAL A 49 -17.99 -10.33 -12.21
N ASP A 50 -19.11 -9.62 -12.33
CA ASP A 50 -19.32 -8.66 -13.40
C ASP A 50 -18.09 -7.74 -13.40
N THR A 51 -17.36 -7.74 -14.51
CA THR A 51 -15.97 -7.25 -14.58
C THR A 51 -15.91 -5.71 -14.54
N ASN A 52 -17.06 -5.05 -14.38
CA ASN A 52 -17.22 -3.61 -14.31
C ASN A 52 -17.33 -3.17 -12.84
N LEU A 53 -16.22 -3.25 -12.10
CA LEU A 53 -16.14 -2.82 -10.70
C LEU A 53 -16.09 -1.28 -10.53
N ILE A 54 -16.07 -0.55 -11.64
CA ILE A 54 -16.04 0.92 -11.68
C ILE A 54 -17.15 1.41 -12.58
N GLU A 55 -18.26 1.87 -11.99
CA GLU A 55 -19.32 2.59 -12.68
C GLU A 55 -19.02 4.09 -12.57
N LEU A 56 -18.58 4.71 -13.67
CA LEU A 56 -18.35 6.15 -13.75
C LEU A 56 -19.61 6.79 -14.36
N ASP A 57 -20.48 7.36 -13.53
CA ASP A 57 -21.65 8.13 -14.00
C ASP A 57 -21.19 9.48 -14.59
N PRO A 58 -21.28 9.69 -15.92
CA PRO A 58 -20.89 10.96 -16.53
C PRO A 58 -21.89 12.10 -16.27
N ASP A 59 -23.11 11.78 -15.78
CA ASP A 59 -24.21 12.72 -15.65
C ASP A 59 -24.40 13.26 -14.22
N GLY A 60 -23.50 12.88 -13.28
CA GLY A 60 -23.37 13.48 -11.95
C GLY A 60 -24.62 13.41 -11.06
N THR A 61 -25.53 12.46 -11.32
CA THR A 61 -26.85 12.43 -10.63
C THR A 61 -26.90 11.38 -9.51
N GLN A 62 -25.86 10.57 -9.32
CA GLN A 62 -25.83 9.56 -8.27
C GLN A 62 -25.22 10.09 -6.95
N VAL A 63 -26.09 10.49 -6.02
CA VAL A 63 -25.78 10.85 -4.61
C VAL A 63 -25.35 9.63 -3.76
N VAL A 64 -24.86 8.55 -4.39
CA VAL A 64 -24.57 7.26 -3.74
C VAL A 64 -23.11 6.83 -3.90
N SER A 65 -22.32 7.53 -4.73
CA SER A 65 -20.87 7.44 -4.67
C SER A 65 -20.40 8.34 -3.52
N ASN A 66 -19.64 7.79 -2.57
CA ASN A 66 -18.98 8.62 -1.57
C ASN A 66 -18.19 9.71 -2.33
N PRO A 67 -18.43 11.01 -2.10
CA PRO A 67 -17.73 12.08 -2.81
C PRO A 67 -16.21 12.08 -2.55
N ASP A 68 -15.75 11.23 -1.63
CA ASP A 68 -14.36 11.02 -1.29
C ASP A 68 -13.66 9.97 -2.20
N ASP A 69 -14.39 9.26 -3.07
CA ASP A 69 -13.88 8.16 -3.92
C ASP A 69 -13.65 8.55 -5.40
N ASP A 70 -13.51 9.85 -5.70
CA ASP A 70 -13.22 10.32 -7.06
C ASP A 70 -11.77 10.00 -7.47
N ILE A 71 -11.57 9.56 -8.73
CA ILE A 71 -10.23 9.26 -9.28
C ILE A 71 -9.46 10.56 -9.56
N ILE A 72 -8.29 10.71 -8.93
CA ILE A 72 -7.38 11.84 -9.14
C ILE A 72 -6.28 11.44 -10.14
N PHE A 73 -6.02 12.28 -11.15
CA PHE A 73 -4.95 12.07 -12.12
C PHE A 73 -3.67 12.81 -11.71
N GLU A 74 -2.55 12.08 -11.59
CA GLU A 74 -1.21 12.62 -11.33
C GLU A 74 -0.17 12.02 -12.28
N ASP A 75 0.94 12.73 -12.51
CA ASP A 75 2.04 12.24 -13.35
C ASP A 75 2.79 11.09 -12.66
N PHE A 76 3.01 9.99 -13.37
CA PHE A 76 3.86 8.88 -12.89
C PHE A 76 5.35 9.24 -12.79
N ALA A 77 5.76 10.41 -13.30
CA ALA A 77 7.14 10.84 -13.27
C ALA A 77 7.54 11.24 -11.85
N ARG A 78 8.59 10.58 -11.31
CA ARG A 78 9.14 10.94 -10.01
C ARG A 78 9.64 12.39 -10.02
N LEU A 79 9.33 13.14 -8.95
CA LEU A 79 9.91 14.46 -8.73
C LEU A 79 11.43 14.35 -8.59
N ARG A 80 12.15 15.30 -9.20
CA ARG A 80 13.62 15.37 -9.12
C ARG A 80 14.02 16.08 -7.84
N LEU A 81 15.03 15.54 -7.15
CA LEU A 81 15.66 16.21 -6.00
C LEU A 81 16.33 17.52 -6.47
N LYS A 82 16.15 18.61 -5.71
CA LYS A 82 16.85 19.88 -5.93
C LYS A 82 18.08 19.92 -5.01
N GLY A 83 19.27 20.17 -5.56
CA GLY A 83 20.50 20.40 -4.78
C GLY A 83 21.54 19.26 -4.76
N GLU A 84 21.34 18.16 -5.49
CA GLU A 84 22.32 17.03 -5.53
C GLU A 84 23.61 17.36 -6.31
N ALA A 85 23.58 18.40 -7.16
CA ALA A 85 24.68 18.78 -8.04
C ALA A 85 25.47 20.03 -7.60
N GLU A 86 25.33 20.49 -6.36
CA GLU A 86 26.19 21.56 -5.79
C GLU A 86 27.09 20.95 -4.70
N SER A 87 28.22 20.39 -5.13
CA SER A 87 29.36 20.02 -4.27
C SER A 87 30.66 20.13 -5.06
#